data_AF-A0A7D9D8C1-F1
#
_entry.id   AF-A0A7D9D8C1-F1
#
_cell.length_a   1.000
_cell.length_b   1.000
_cell.length_c   1.000
_cell.angle_alpha   90.00
_cell.angle_beta   90.00
_cell.angle_gamma   90.00
#
_symmetry.space_group_name_H-M   'P 1'
#
loop_
_entity.id
_entity.type
_entity.pdbx_description
1 polymer ?
#
loop_
_entity_poly.entity_id
_entity_poly.type
_entity_poly.pdbx_seq_one_letter_code
_entity_poly.pdbx_strand_id
1 'polypeptide(L)'
;MARGHDAERTDAVSDSLAPIEKIFGTLESLDLSSKRDQNLLGLIWISTSKRCGLPPNDLLLVYFSMVRSILEYACPVWHTMLPKCLGDKIEKVQERAFRIIYPTTDYEDALNIAKCKRLVDRRQELCAKTLKRILKHDAHLNHLLPPLREESHELDLRNNSNFTLTKCARTERFKTSFIPAMTANFNSK
;
A
#
# COMPACT_ATOMS: atom_id res chain seq x y z
N MET A 1 -15.87 32.50 -44.12
CA MET A 1 -15.98 32.24 -42.66
C MET A 1 -16.12 30.75 -42.45
N ALA A 2 -15.16 30.17 -41.75
CA ALA A 2 -14.88 28.74 -41.64
C ALA A 2 -15.87 27.99 -40.73
N ARG A 3 -16.40 26.85 -41.19
CA ARG A 3 -16.96 25.78 -40.36
C ARG A 3 -16.81 24.47 -41.12
N GLY A 4 -15.83 23.64 -40.76
CA GLY A 4 -15.58 22.38 -41.47
C GLY A 4 -14.41 21.54 -40.98
N HIS A 5 -14.04 21.58 -39.69
CA HIS A 5 -12.91 20.78 -39.17
C HIS A 5 -13.16 20.11 -37.81
N ASP A 6 -14.41 20.01 -37.34
CA ASP A 6 -14.68 19.50 -35.98
C ASP A 6 -15.30 18.08 -35.93
N ALA A 7 -15.63 17.47 -37.08
CA ALA A 7 -16.27 16.14 -37.09
C ALA A 7 -15.27 14.96 -37.12
N GLU A 8 -14.07 15.13 -37.66
CA GLU A 8 -13.11 14.02 -37.84
C GLU A 8 -12.31 13.71 -36.55
N ARG A 9 -12.35 14.60 -35.56
CA ARG A 9 -11.59 14.48 -34.31
C ARG A 9 -12.30 13.66 -33.23
N THR A 10 -13.63 13.57 -33.28
CA THR A 10 -14.42 12.78 -32.33
C THR A 10 -14.41 11.29 -32.65
N ASP A 11 -14.31 10.95 -33.93
CA ASP A 11 -14.35 9.56 -34.41
C ASP A 11 -13.03 8.84 -34.07
N ALA A 12 -11.88 9.51 -34.24
CA ALA A 12 -10.56 8.97 -33.87
C ALA A 12 -10.39 8.74 -32.36
N VAL A 13 -11.05 9.54 -31.51
CA VAL A 13 -11.05 9.34 -30.05
C VAL A 13 -11.93 8.14 -29.68
N SER A 14 -13.08 7.97 -30.35
CA SER A 14 -13.98 6.83 -30.15
C SER A 14 -13.33 5.49 -30.56
N ASP A 15 -12.59 5.47 -31.67
CA ASP A 15 -11.87 4.27 -32.13
C ASP A 15 -10.69 3.90 -31.20
N SER A 16 -10.08 4.87 -30.53
CA SER A 16 -9.01 4.64 -29.55
C SER A 16 -9.52 4.12 -28.20
N LEU A 17 -10.79 4.38 -27.87
CA LEU A 17 -11.44 3.99 -26.61
C LEU A 17 -12.15 2.63 -26.71
N ALA A 18 -12.51 2.18 -27.92
CA ALA A 18 -13.14 0.88 -28.16
C ALA A 18 -12.39 -0.33 -27.55
N PRO A 19 -11.04 -0.38 -27.53
CA PRO A 19 -10.31 -1.43 -26.82
C PRO A 19 -10.49 -1.34 -25.31
N ILE A 20 -10.54 -0.13 -24.73
CA ILE A 20 -10.63 0.10 -23.28
C ILE A 20 -12.00 -0.35 -22.75
N GLU A 21 -13.09 -0.02 -23.45
CA GLU A 21 -14.44 -0.47 -23.06
C GLU A 21 -14.60 -2.00 -23.14
N LYS A 22 -13.96 -2.64 -24.13
CA LYS A 22 -13.97 -4.10 -24.28
C LYS A 22 -13.18 -4.81 -23.19
N ILE A 23 -12.11 -4.19 -22.67
CA ILE A 23 -11.35 -4.77 -21.54
C ILE A 23 -12.09 -4.50 -20.22
N PHE A 24 -12.80 -3.37 -20.07
CA PHE A 24 -13.65 -3.12 -18.91
C PHE A 24 -14.80 -4.15 -18.80
N GLY A 25 -15.47 -4.47 -19.91
CA GLY A 25 -16.52 -5.51 -19.95
C GLY A 25 -16.01 -6.95 -19.71
N THR A 26 -14.74 -7.23 -20.02
CA THR A 26 -14.12 -8.53 -19.68
C THR A 26 -13.65 -8.60 -18.23
N LEU A 27 -13.33 -7.47 -17.59
CA LEU A 27 -13.07 -7.41 -16.16
C LEU A 27 -14.35 -7.57 -15.32
N GLU A 28 -15.47 -7.00 -15.77
CA GLU A 28 -16.74 -7.08 -15.04
C GLU A 28 -17.34 -8.50 -15.03
N SER A 29 -16.96 -9.34 -16.00
CA SER A 29 -17.38 -10.75 -16.10
C SER A 29 -16.45 -11.74 -15.39
N LEU A 30 -15.32 -11.29 -14.84
CA LEU A 30 -14.41 -12.09 -14.01
C LEU A 30 -14.79 -11.91 -12.54
N ASP A 31 -15.51 -12.91 -12.01
CA ASP A 31 -16.07 -12.97 -10.66
C ASP A 31 -15.14 -12.39 -9.57
N LEU A 32 -15.57 -11.28 -8.97
CA LEU A 32 -14.82 -10.42 -8.04
C LEU A 32 -14.67 -11.01 -6.62
N SER A 33 -14.98 -12.30 -6.42
CA SER A 33 -15.20 -12.88 -5.10
C SER A 33 -13.91 -13.25 -4.31
N SER A 34 -12.71 -13.22 -4.89
CA SER A 34 -11.50 -13.76 -4.22
C SER A 34 -10.28 -12.82 -4.29
N LYS A 35 -9.80 -12.39 -3.11
CA LYS A 35 -8.63 -11.50 -2.92
C LYS A 35 -7.32 -12.04 -3.52
N ARG A 36 -7.21 -13.36 -3.75
CA ARG A 36 -6.06 -13.96 -4.44
C ARG A 36 -6.04 -13.63 -5.93
N ASP A 37 -7.22 -13.43 -6.50
CA ASP A 37 -7.41 -13.19 -7.92
C ASP A 37 -7.26 -11.70 -8.25
N GLN A 38 -7.54 -10.79 -7.31
CA GLN A 38 -7.39 -9.34 -7.53
C GLN A 38 -5.93 -8.89 -7.79
N ASN A 39 -4.94 -9.48 -7.12
CA ASN A 39 -3.53 -9.19 -7.39
C ASN A 39 -3.07 -9.74 -8.75
N LEU A 40 -3.60 -10.89 -9.15
CA LEU A 40 -3.35 -11.47 -10.46
C LEU A 40 -4.02 -10.63 -11.56
N LEU A 41 -5.27 -10.20 -11.34
CA LEU A 41 -6.01 -9.33 -12.25
C LEU A 41 -5.32 -7.97 -12.43
N GLY A 42 -4.82 -7.35 -11.35
CA GLY A 42 -4.06 -6.11 -11.45
C GLY A 42 -2.77 -6.26 -12.27
N LEU A 43 -2.02 -7.35 -12.09
CA LEU A 43 -0.82 -7.63 -12.88
C LEU A 43 -1.14 -7.99 -14.34
N ILE A 44 -2.22 -8.73 -14.58
CA ILE A 44 -2.72 -9.04 -15.93
C ILE A 44 -3.12 -7.76 -16.64
N TRP A 45 -3.82 -6.86 -15.94
CA TRP A 45 -4.22 -5.58 -16.50
C TRP A 45 -3.01 -4.72 -16.88
N ILE A 46 -1.99 -4.57 -16.01
CA ILE A 46 -0.73 -3.87 -16.36
C ILE A 46 -0.08 -4.49 -17.60
N SER A 47 -0.10 -5.83 -17.71
CA SER A 47 0.47 -6.55 -18.85
C SER A 47 -0.32 -6.29 -20.15
N THR A 48 -1.65 -6.27 -20.08
CA THR A 48 -2.52 -5.97 -21.22
C THR A 48 -2.39 -4.51 -21.64
N SER A 49 -2.38 -3.58 -20.68
CA SER A 49 -2.15 -2.16 -20.89
C SER A 49 -0.82 -1.88 -21.60
N LYS A 50 0.24 -2.62 -21.24
CA LYS A 50 1.52 -2.54 -21.94
C LYS A 50 1.39 -2.96 -23.42
N ARG A 51 0.64 -4.02 -23.71
CA ARG A 51 0.41 -4.48 -25.09
C ARG A 51 -0.41 -3.48 -25.91
N CYS A 52 -1.27 -2.71 -25.26
CA CYS A 52 -2.02 -1.62 -25.88
C CYS A 52 -1.19 -0.34 -26.11
N GLY A 53 0.10 -0.33 -25.74
CA GLY A 53 1.00 0.81 -26.01
C GLY A 53 0.83 1.99 -25.06
N LEU A 54 0.23 1.80 -23.87
CA LEU A 54 0.10 2.86 -22.88
C LEU A 54 1.48 3.36 -22.39
N PRO A 55 1.63 4.68 -22.12
CA PRO A 55 2.87 5.23 -21.64
C PRO A 55 3.17 4.73 -20.21
N PRO A 56 4.46 4.60 -19.83
CA PRO A 56 4.86 4.00 -18.55
C PRO A 56 4.29 4.73 -17.32
N ASN A 57 4.03 6.03 -17.43
CA ASN A 57 3.41 6.82 -16.36
C ASN A 57 1.97 6.38 -16.05
N ASP A 58 1.20 6.00 -17.07
CA ASP A 58 -0.18 5.55 -16.89
C ASP A 58 -0.21 4.13 -16.29
N LEU A 59 0.74 3.29 -16.67
CA LEU A 59 0.91 1.96 -16.05
C LEU A 59 1.27 2.08 -14.56
N LEU A 60 2.07 3.08 -14.17
CA LEU A 60 2.35 3.36 -12.76
C LEU A 60 1.08 3.78 -12.01
N LEU A 61 0.23 4.62 -12.62
CA LEU A 61 -1.03 5.04 -12.00
C LEU A 61 -1.97 3.86 -11.76
N VAL A 62 -2.07 2.95 -12.73
CA VAL A 62 -2.80 1.68 -12.60
C VAL A 62 -2.23 0.83 -11.46
N TYR A 63 -0.91 0.69 -11.39
CA TYR A 63 -0.27 -0.04 -10.30
C TYR A 63 -0.59 0.58 -8.92
N PHE A 64 -0.57 1.91 -8.81
CA PHE A 64 -0.87 2.61 -7.56
C PHE A 64 -2.34 2.48 -7.14
N SER A 65 -3.26 2.56 -8.10
CA SER A 65 -4.71 2.54 -7.84
C SER A 65 -5.24 1.13 -7.52
N MET A 66 -4.75 0.10 -8.20
CA MET A 66 -5.27 -1.27 -8.04
C MET A 66 -4.40 -2.14 -7.15
N VAL A 67 -3.12 -2.31 -7.52
CA VAL A 67 -2.26 -3.30 -6.85
C VAL A 67 -1.81 -2.76 -5.49
N ARG A 68 -1.25 -1.55 -5.47
CA ARG A 68 -0.73 -0.96 -4.24
C ARG A 68 -1.83 -0.71 -3.21
N SER A 69 -3.00 -0.20 -3.61
CA SER A 69 -4.11 0.08 -2.70
C SER A 69 -4.54 -1.17 -1.92
N ILE A 70 -4.62 -2.32 -2.59
CA ILE A 70 -4.95 -3.62 -1.98
C ILE A 70 -3.83 -4.07 -1.03
N LEU A 71 -2.57 -3.95 -1.46
CA LEU A 71 -1.41 -4.34 -0.65
C LEU A 71 -1.21 -3.45 0.59
N GLU A 72 -1.66 -2.20 0.57
CA GLU A 72 -1.48 -1.23 1.66
C GLU A 72 -2.73 -1.08 2.56
N TYR A 73 -3.92 -1.48 2.11
CA TYR A 73 -5.22 -1.21 2.76
C TYR A 73 -5.25 -1.47 4.27
N ALA A 74 -4.83 -2.65 4.71
CA ALA A 74 -4.86 -3.06 6.12
C ALA A 74 -3.48 -3.16 6.76
N CYS A 75 -2.46 -2.52 6.17
CA CYS A 75 -1.07 -2.63 6.61
C CYS A 75 -0.87 -2.48 8.14
N PRO A 76 -1.46 -1.49 8.84
CA PRO A 76 -1.29 -1.35 10.28
C PRO A 76 -1.70 -2.57 11.08
N VAL A 77 -2.63 -3.39 10.59
CA VAL A 77 -3.17 -4.55 11.33
C VAL A 77 -2.20 -5.74 11.29
N TRP A 78 -1.58 -6.01 10.14
CA TRP A 78 -0.82 -7.25 9.93
C TRP A 78 0.68 -7.06 9.74
N HIS A 79 1.16 -5.85 9.44
CA HIS A 79 2.57 -5.63 9.11
C HIS A 79 3.52 -6.05 10.23
N THR A 80 3.18 -5.75 11.49
CA THR A 80 4.00 -6.09 12.66
C THR A 80 3.99 -7.59 12.98
N MET A 81 2.94 -8.29 12.56
CA MET A 81 2.77 -9.73 12.77
C MET A 81 3.35 -10.57 11.62
N LEU A 82 3.85 -9.91 10.57
CA LEU A 82 4.21 -10.55 9.32
C LEU A 82 5.59 -11.23 9.42
N PRO A 83 5.70 -12.54 9.13
CA PRO A 83 6.99 -13.19 8.98
C PRO A 83 7.76 -12.59 7.78
N LYS A 84 9.09 -12.50 7.87
CA LYS A 84 9.96 -11.96 6.80
C LYS A 84 9.68 -12.61 5.44
N CYS A 85 9.54 -13.93 5.40
CA CYS A 85 9.27 -14.68 4.17
C CYS A 85 7.97 -14.27 3.46
N LEU A 86 6.96 -13.81 4.20
CA LEU A 86 5.70 -13.32 3.63
C LEU A 86 5.84 -11.85 3.21
N GLY A 87 6.64 -11.06 3.95
CA GLY A 87 7.04 -9.72 3.53
C GLY A 87 7.76 -9.73 2.18
N ASP A 88 8.69 -10.65 1.98
CA ASP A 88 9.43 -10.81 0.72
C ASP A 88 8.51 -11.20 -0.43
N LYS A 89 7.49 -12.05 -0.18
CA LYS A 89 6.48 -12.39 -1.18
C LYS A 89 5.66 -11.17 -1.62
N ILE A 90 5.37 -10.25 -0.71
CA ILE A 90 4.68 -8.99 -1.04
C ILE A 90 5.60 -8.09 -1.86
N GLU A 91 6.89 -8.00 -1.51
CA GLU A 91 7.87 -7.21 -2.27
C GLU A 91 8.01 -7.75 -3.72
N LYS A 92 8.03 -9.08 -3.88
CA LYS A 92 8.06 -9.73 -5.20
C LYS A 92 6.87 -9.35 -6.10
N VAL A 93 5.72 -9.00 -5.54
CA VAL A 93 4.57 -8.51 -6.33
C VAL A 93 4.90 -7.15 -6.95
N GLN A 94 5.51 -6.25 -6.17
CA GLN A 94 5.99 -4.96 -6.68
C GLN A 94 7.11 -5.14 -7.70
N GLU A 95 8.12 -5.97 -7.41
CA GLU A 95 9.20 -6.27 -8.36
C GLU A 95 8.64 -6.78 -9.69
N ARG A 96 7.67 -7.70 -9.66
CA ARG A 96 7.04 -8.24 -10.86
C ARG A 96 6.27 -7.16 -11.64
N ALA A 97 5.54 -6.28 -10.96
CA ALA A 97 4.86 -5.16 -11.60
C ALA A 97 5.86 -4.22 -12.28
N PHE A 98 6.94 -3.85 -11.58
CA PHE A 98 7.97 -2.96 -12.09
C PHE A 98 8.75 -3.58 -13.25
N ARG A 99 9.01 -4.88 -13.23
CA ARG A 99 9.61 -5.60 -14.38
C ARG A 99 8.72 -5.59 -15.62
N ILE A 100 7.39 -5.57 -15.46
CA ILE A 100 6.48 -5.41 -16.59
C ILE A 100 6.57 -3.99 -17.13
N ILE A 101 6.58 -2.96 -16.28
CA ILE A 101 6.61 -1.55 -16.69
C ILE A 101 7.98 -1.18 -17.30
N TYR A 102 9.07 -1.52 -16.59
CA TYR A 102 10.46 -1.24 -16.94
C TYR A 102 11.23 -2.55 -17.14
N PRO A 103 11.22 -3.15 -18.34
CA PRO A 103 11.79 -4.48 -18.57
C PRO A 103 13.33 -4.51 -18.57
N THR A 104 13.99 -3.37 -18.83
CA THR A 104 15.45 -3.26 -19.04
C THR A 104 16.17 -2.60 -17.87
N THR A 105 15.44 -2.24 -16.81
CA THR A 105 15.96 -1.45 -15.69
C THR A 105 15.97 -2.30 -14.43
N ASP A 106 17.02 -2.16 -13.62
CA ASP A 106 17.10 -2.82 -12.32
C ASP A 106 16.02 -2.28 -11.37
N TYR A 107 15.63 -3.09 -10.38
CA TYR A 107 14.51 -2.77 -9.49
C TYR A 107 14.71 -1.43 -8.76
N GLU A 108 15.90 -1.19 -8.21
CA GLU A 108 16.22 0.05 -7.50
C GLU A 108 16.18 1.28 -8.41
N ASP A 109 16.68 1.15 -9.64
CA ASP A 109 16.63 2.24 -10.61
C ASP A 109 15.20 2.51 -11.07
N ALA A 110 14.40 1.46 -11.25
CA ALA A 110 12.98 1.57 -11.58
C ALA A 110 12.19 2.24 -10.45
N LEU A 111 12.54 1.99 -9.18
CA LEU A 111 12.00 2.70 -8.03
C LEU A 111 12.36 4.20 -8.06
N ASN A 112 13.61 4.53 -8.37
CA ASN A 112 14.07 5.92 -8.48
C ASN A 112 13.34 6.68 -9.60
N ILE A 113 13.21 6.06 -10.78
CA ILE A 113 12.48 6.62 -11.94
C ILE A 113 11.00 6.85 -11.59
N ALA A 114 10.37 5.88 -10.94
CA ALA A 114 8.98 5.98 -10.51
C ALA A 114 8.77 6.85 -9.25
N LYS A 115 9.85 7.41 -8.68
CA LYS A 115 9.86 8.16 -7.41
C LYS A 115 9.14 7.40 -6.28
N CYS A 116 9.40 6.10 -6.22
CA CYS A 116 8.73 5.17 -5.33
C CYS A 116 9.72 4.60 -4.30
N LYS A 117 9.22 4.31 -3.10
CA LYS A 117 9.95 3.55 -2.07
C LYS A 117 9.63 2.06 -2.17
N ARG A 118 10.45 1.23 -1.54
CA ARG A 118 10.13 -0.19 -1.33
C ARG A 118 8.85 -0.33 -0.53
N LEU A 119 8.10 -1.40 -0.78
CA LEU A 119 6.82 -1.62 -0.13
C LEU A 119 7.01 -1.82 1.37
N VAL A 120 8.11 -2.42 1.82
CA VAL A 120 8.43 -2.57 3.25
C VAL A 120 8.53 -1.23 3.98
N ASP A 121 9.23 -0.25 3.42
CA ASP A 121 9.43 1.07 4.05
C ASP A 121 8.11 1.83 4.12
N ARG A 122 7.33 1.78 3.03
CA ARG A 122 5.99 2.40 2.99
C ARG A 122 5.06 1.81 4.05
N ARG A 123 5.08 0.48 4.23
CA ARG A 123 4.29 -0.19 5.26
C ARG A 123 4.66 0.26 6.67
N GLN A 124 5.95 0.41 6.95
CA GLN A 124 6.43 0.95 8.23
C GLN A 124 5.96 2.40 8.43
N GLU A 125 6.06 3.24 7.39
CA GLU A 125 5.57 4.63 7.42
C GLU A 125 4.06 4.69 7.69
N LEU A 126 3.26 3.82 7.08
CA LEU A 126 1.82 3.73 7.31
C LEU A 126 1.47 3.33 8.75
N CYS A 127 2.22 2.38 9.33
CA CYS A 127 2.05 1.99 10.73
C CYS A 127 2.39 3.17 11.66
N ALA A 128 3.49 3.87 11.40
CA ALA A 128 3.89 5.05 12.15
C ALA A 128 2.87 6.20 12.04
N LYS A 129 2.35 6.45 10.84
CA LYS A 129 1.30 7.46 10.61
C LYS A 129 0.01 7.10 11.34
N THR A 130 -0.35 5.81 11.36
CA THR A 130 -1.53 5.33 12.06
C THR A 130 -1.40 5.51 13.57
N LEU A 131 -0.26 5.16 14.17
CA LEU A 131 -0.01 5.41 15.59
C LEU A 131 -0.11 6.90 15.92
N LYS A 132 0.58 7.75 15.16
CA LYS A 132 0.52 9.21 15.36
C LYS A 132 -0.90 9.76 15.28
N ARG A 133 -1.74 9.19 14.42
CA ARG A 133 -3.15 9.58 14.30
C ARG A 133 -3.95 9.17 15.53
N ILE A 134 -3.73 7.96 16.05
CA ILE A 134 -4.35 7.49 17.30
C ILE A 134 -4.01 8.48 18.42
N LEU A 135 -2.72 8.77 18.62
CA LEU A 135 -2.24 9.68 19.67
C LEU A 135 -2.79 11.11 19.58
N LYS A 136 -3.02 11.63 18.37
CA LYS A 136 -3.44 13.03 18.18
C LYS A 136 -4.95 13.24 18.17
N HIS A 137 -5.71 12.31 17.58
CA HIS A 137 -7.07 12.59 17.14
C HIS A 137 -8.10 11.55 17.56
N ASP A 138 -7.69 10.35 17.99
CA ASP A 138 -8.62 9.25 18.19
C ASP A 138 -8.75 8.88 19.66
N ALA A 139 -9.54 9.67 20.39
CA ALA A 139 -9.91 9.35 21.78
C ALA A 139 -10.56 7.96 21.90
N HIS A 140 -11.19 7.47 20.83
CA HIS A 140 -11.87 6.18 20.84
C HIS A 140 -10.89 5.01 20.74
N LEU A 141 -9.68 5.18 20.18
CA LEU A 141 -8.66 4.14 20.15
C LEU A 141 -7.56 4.32 21.20
N ASN A 142 -7.51 5.48 21.88
CA ASN A 142 -6.53 5.75 22.93
C ASN A 142 -6.63 4.77 24.10
N HIS A 143 -7.83 4.30 24.45
CA HIS A 143 -8.01 3.30 25.51
C HIS A 143 -7.35 1.93 25.19
N LEU A 144 -7.02 1.67 23.92
CA LEU A 144 -6.31 0.46 23.51
C LEU A 144 -4.81 0.57 23.73
N LEU A 145 -4.28 1.78 23.86
CA LEU A 145 -2.87 2.01 24.12
C LEU A 145 -2.58 1.83 25.62
N PRO A 146 -1.41 1.27 25.99
CA PRO A 146 -0.95 1.31 27.36
C PRO A 146 -0.85 2.76 27.84
N PRO A 147 -1.07 3.04 29.13
CA PRO A 147 -0.88 4.37 29.68
C PRO A 147 0.58 4.80 29.55
N LEU A 148 0.78 6.11 29.40
CA LEU A 148 2.11 6.71 29.46
C LEU A 148 2.70 6.50 30.86
N ARG A 149 4.03 6.46 30.95
CA ARG A 149 4.70 6.27 32.23
C ARG A 149 4.44 7.44 33.19
N GLU A 150 4.24 8.64 32.65
CA GLU A 150 3.84 9.85 33.42
C GLU A 150 2.51 9.65 34.16
N GLU A 151 1.56 8.99 33.51
CA GLU A 151 0.23 8.74 34.10
C GLU A 151 0.27 7.62 35.14
N SER A 152 1.28 6.74 35.07
CA SER A 152 1.35 5.51 35.87
C SER A 152 2.27 5.62 37.09
N HIS A 153 3.16 6.62 37.12
CA HIS A 153 4.16 6.78 38.17
C HIS A 153 4.17 8.22 38.67
N GLU A 154 4.13 8.39 39.99
CA GLU A 154 4.18 9.70 40.66
C GLU A 154 5.56 10.39 40.57
N LEU A 155 6.59 9.63 40.17
CA LEU A 155 7.96 10.11 40.08
C LEU A 155 8.30 10.47 38.63
N ASP A 156 8.92 11.64 38.44
CA ASP A 156 9.38 12.09 37.12
C ASP A 156 10.62 11.29 36.69
N LEU A 157 10.39 10.28 35.85
CA LEU A 157 11.43 9.42 35.31
C LEU A 157 11.92 9.99 33.98
N ARG A 158 13.22 9.83 33.69
CA ARG A 158 13.80 10.29 32.40
C ARG A 158 13.12 9.72 31.14
N ASN A 159 12.33 8.65 31.30
CA ASN A 159 11.56 7.99 30.24
C ASN A 159 10.05 8.17 30.43
N ASN A 160 9.63 9.31 30.99
CA ASN A 160 8.23 9.59 31.29
C ASN A 160 7.33 9.54 30.03
N SER A 161 7.82 10.10 28.93
CA SER A 161 7.15 10.16 27.64
C SER A 161 6.99 8.80 26.94
N ASN A 162 7.53 7.71 27.52
CA ASN A 162 7.42 6.37 26.97
C ASN A 162 6.15 5.67 27.47
N PHE A 163 5.60 4.80 26.62
CA PHE A 163 4.48 3.94 26.99
C PHE A 163 4.92 2.91 28.04
N THR A 164 4.02 2.59 28.96
CA THR A 164 4.21 1.44 29.84
C THR A 164 4.19 0.17 29.00
N LEU A 165 5.33 -0.52 28.90
CA LEU A 165 5.42 -1.76 28.12
C LEU A 165 4.44 -2.80 28.68
N THR A 166 3.76 -3.52 27.79
CA THR A 166 2.85 -4.60 28.18
C THR A 166 3.64 -5.74 28.84
N LYS A 167 3.73 -5.72 30.17
CA LYS A 167 4.58 -6.63 30.96
C LYS A 167 4.20 -8.11 30.82
N CYS A 168 2.93 -8.42 30.54
CA CYS A 168 2.39 -9.78 30.59
C CYS A 168 1.63 -10.15 29.30
N ALA A 169 2.34 -10.26 28.18
CA ALA A 169 1.78 -10.84 26.96
C ALA A 169 1.77 -12.38 27.05
N ARG A 170 0.58 -13.00 27.11
CA ARG A 170 0.42 -14.47 27.21
C ARG A 170 0.94 -15.24 25.98
N THR A 171 0.97 -14.61 24.80
CA THR A 171 1.37 -15.27 23.54
C THR A 171 2.34 -14.42 22.74
N GLU A 172 3.26 -15.09 22.03
CA GLU A 172 4.17 -14.42 21.08
C GLU A 172 3.42 -13.69 19.96
N ARG A 173 2.27 -14.24 19.53
CA ARG A 173 1.38 -13.59 18.57
C ARG A 173 0.88 -12.23 19.07
N PHE A 174 0.57 -12.11 20.35
CA PHE A 174 0.12 -10.84 20.90
C PHE A 174 1.27 -9.84 20.98
N LYS A 175 2.48 -10.27 21.37
CA LYS A 175 3.67 -9.38 21.40
C LYS A 175 3.97 -8.74 20.04
N THR A 176 3.73 -9.46 18.95
CA THR A 176 3.93 -8.96 17.58
C THR A 176 2.72 -8.23 17.00
N SER A 177 1.62 -8.14 17.73
CA SER A 177 0.45 -7.36 17.29
C SER A 177 0.74 -5.86 17.27
N PHE A 178 -0.09 -5.11 16.54
CA PHE A 178 0.16 -3.70 16.23
C PHE A 178 0.48 -2.84 17.47
N ILE A 179 -0.36 -2.89 18.50
CA ILE A 179 -0.23 -2.03 19.68
C ILE A 179 1.07 -2.28 20.47
N PRO A 180 1.38 -3.50 20.95
CA PRO A 180 2.61 -3.77 21.70
C PRO A 180 3.87 -3.61 20.85
N ALA A 181 3.84 -3.99 19.57
CA ALA A 181 4.99 -3.81 18.69
C ALA A 181 5.27 -2.33 18.43
N MET A 182 4.23 -1.54 18.17
CA MET A 182 4.39 -0.13 17.83
C MET A 182 4.74 0.75 19.04
N THR A 183 4.21 0.44 20.21
CA THR A 183 4.58 1.11 21.47
C THR A 183 6.02 0.78 21.88
N ALA A 184 6.48 -0.47 21.68
CA ALA A 184 7.88 -0.83 21.88
C ALA A 184 8.82 -0.07 20.92
N ASN A 185 8.45 0.02 19.63
CA ASN A 185 9.20 0.78 18.61
C ASN A 185 9.22 2.30 18.87
N PHE A 186 8.22 2.83 19.58
CA PHE A 186 8.19 4.22 19.99
C PHE A 186 9.18 4.47 21.13
N ASN A 187 9.20 3.59 22.13
CA ASN A 187 10.07 3.70 23.30
C ASN A 187 11.56 3.50 22.99
N SER A 188 11.89 2.84 21.87
CA SER A 188 13.28 2.62 21.44
C SER A 188 13.88 3.78 20.64
N LYS A 189 13.10 4.83 20.35
CA LYS A 189 13.55 6.04 19.66
C LYS A 189 13.97 7.10 20.66
#